data_AF-A0A658NRL0-F1
#
_entry.id   AF-A0A658NRL0-F1
#
_cell.length_a   1.000
_cell.length_b   1.000
_cell.length_c   1.000
_cell.angle_alpha   90.00
_cell.angle_beta   90.00
_cell.angle_gamma   90.00
#
_symmetry.space_group_name_H-M   'P 1'
#
loop_
_entity.id
_entity.type
_entity.pdbx_description
1 polymer ?
#
loop_
_entity_poly.entity_id
_entity_poly.type
_entity_poly.pdbx_seq_one_letter_code
_entity_poly.pdbx_strand_id
1 'polypeptide(L)'
;IKDLFCTRGVPSQAASNILKGFRPEYESTVSQQLADAGAVMLGKLNMDEFAMGSSNETSCYGNVVNPWRRGNDATPLTPGGSSGGSAAAVAA
;
A
#
# COMPACT_ATOMS: atom_id res chain seq x y z
N ILE A 1 0.40 -6.47 1.67
CA ILE A 1 -0.53 -5.90 2.69
C ILE A 1 -0.54 -4.38 2.56
N LYS A 2 -1.70 -3.71 2.46
CA LYS A 2 -1.76 -2.23 2.41
C LYS A 2 -1.06 -1.64 3.64
N ASP A 3 -0.29 -0.56 3.50
CA ASP A 3 0.52 0.02 4.58
C ASP A 3 -0.27 0.70 5.73
N LEU A 4 -1.58 0.42 5.79
CA LEU A 4 -2.48 0.79 6.87
C LEU A 4 -2.53 -0.26 7.98
N PHE A 5 -2.34 -1.53 7.62
CA PHE A 5 -2.38 -2.63 8.58
C PHE A 5 -1.03 -2.73 9.28
N CYS A 6 -1.06 -2.65 10.61
CA CYS A 6 0.12 -2.84 11.44
C CYS A 6 0.62 -4.28 11.33
N THR A 7 1.92 -4.41 11.12
CA THR A 7 2.61 -5.70 11.13
C THR A 7 3.78 -5.63 12.08
N ARG A 8 3.87 -6.60 12.99
CA ARG A 8 4.81 -6.58 14.11
C ARG A 8 6.25 -6.48 13.60
N GLY A 9 6.97 -5.44 14.01
CA GLY A 9 8.36 -5.19 13.62
C GLY A 9 8.57 -4.72 12.17
N VAL A 10 7.52 -4.67 11.34
CA VAL A 10 7.57 -4.22 9.94
C VAL A 10 7.08 -2.78 9.85
N PRO A 11 7.76 -1.88 9.09
CA PRO A 11 7.32 -0.50 8.95
C PRO A 11 5.85 -0.42 8.52
N SER A 12 5.04 0.36 9.24
CA SER A 12 3.60 0.51 8.98
C SER A 12 3.23 1.98 9.04
N GLN A 13 3.50 2.72 7.97
CA GLN A 13 3.68 4.17 8.03
C GLN A 13 2.54 4.95 7.37
N ALA A 14 1.50 4.26 6.89
CA ALA A 14 0.33 4.85 6.24
C ALA A 14 0.68 5.82 5.10
N ALA A 15 1.78 5.55 4.39
CA ALA A 15 2.34 6.43 3.36
C ALA A 15 2.56 7.90 3.82
N SER A 16 2.83 8.09 5.11
CA SER A 16 3.01 9.41 5.73
C SER A 16 4.41 9.59 6.30
N ASN A 17 4.94 10.81 6.19
CA ASN A 17 6.15 11.20 6.91
C ASN A 17 5.91 11.34 8.44
N ILE A 18 4.67 11.49 8.89
CA ILE A 18 4.32 11.56 10.33
C ILE A 18 4.69 10.25 11.04
N LEU A 19 4.49 9.11 10.39
CA LEU A 19 4.80 7.79 10.94
C LEU A 19 6.18 7.29 10.48
N LYS A 20 7.07 8.17 10.00
CA LYS A 20 8.38 7.75 9.52
C LYS A 20 9.17 7.02 10.61
N GLY A 21 9.54 5.78 10.33
CA GLY A 21 10.25 4.89 11.27
C GLY A 21 9.35 4.10 12.23
N PHE A 22 8.03 4.30 12.20
CA PHE A 22 7.10 3.55 13.04
C PHE A 22 7.09 2.06 12.68
N ARG A 23 7.43 1.23 13.67
CA ARG A 23 7.40 -0.23 13.63
C ARG A 23 6.49 -0.72 14.76
N PRO A 24 5.28 -1.21 14.47
CA PRO A 24 4.34 -1.66 15.48
C PRO A 24 4.91 -2.80 16.34
N GLU A 25 4.61 -2.78 17.63
CA GLU A 25 4.85 -3.91 18.56
C GLU A 25 3.66 -4.89 18.59
N TYR A 26 2.75 -4.79 17.63
CA TYR A 26 1.57 -5.63 17.52
C TYR A 26 1.26 -5.96 16.06
N GLU A 27 0.49 -7.02 15.86
CA GLU A 27 -0.01 -7.46 14.56
C GLU A 27 -1.47 -7.04 14.44
N SER A 28 -1.90 -6.57 13.26
CA SER A 28 -3.32 -6.38 13.01
C SER A 28 -4.05 -7.74 12.99
N THR A 29 -5.30 -7.78 13.43
CA THR A 29 -6.05 -9.05 13.50
C THR A 29 -6.10 -9.77 12.14
N VAL A 30 -6.28 -9.02 11.05
CA VAL A 30 -6.37 -9.60 9.70
C VAL A 30 -5.03 -10.17 9.23
N SER A 31 -3.92 -9.46 9.46
CA SER A 31 -2.61 -9.97 9.07
C SER A 31 -2.16 -11.16 9.93
N GLN A 32 -2.55 -11.20 11.20
CA GLN A 32 -2.36 -12.38 12.05
C GLN A 32 -3.14 -13.58 11.51
N GLN A 33 -4.42 -13.41 11.18
CA GLN A 33 -5.24 -14.49 10.60
C GLN A 33 -4.66 -15.04 9.29
N LEU A 34 -4.14 -14.17 8.42
CA LEU A 34 -3.48 -14.59 7.19
C LEU A 34 -2.20 -15.40 7.49
N ALA A 35 -1.38 -14.96 8.44
CA ALA A 35 -0.17 -15.67 8.84
C ALA A 35 -0.49 -17.03 9.48
N ASP A 36 -1.49 -17.09 10.35
CA ASP A 36 -1.96 -18.34 11.00
C ASP A 36 -2.50 -19.34 9.98
N ALA A 37 -3.09 -18.85 8.88
CA ALA A 37 -3.53 -19.66 7.76
C ALA A 37 -2.39 -20.08 6.80
N GLY A 38 -1.13 -19.70 7.09
CA GLY A 38 0.04 -20.06 6.30
C GLY A 38 0.33 -19.13 5.11
N ALA A 39 -0.29 -17.94 5.04
CA ALA A 39 0.01 -16.98 3.99
C ALA A 39 1.39 -16.33 4.18
N VAL A 40 2.11 -16.14 3.08
CA VAL A 40 3.42 -15.46 3.07
C VAL A 40 3.23 -13.98 2.76
N MET A 41 3.77 -13.11 3.62
CA MET A 41 3.75 -11.66 3.40
C MET A 41 4.92 -11.22 2.51
N LEU A 42 4.64 -10.84 1.27
CA LEU A 42 5.65 -10.30 0.35
C LEU A 42 6.14 -8.89 0.75
N GLY A 43 5.26 -8.08 1.33
CA GLY A 43 5.60 -6.73 1.75
C GLY A 43 4.40 -5.81 1.99
N LYS A 44 4.72 -4.55 2.26
CA LYS A 44 3.75 -3.46 2.42
C LYS A 44 3.53 -2.75 1.08
N LEU A 45 2.29 -2.38 0.81
CA LEU A 45 1.88 -1.77 -0.45
C LEU A 45 1.54 -0.30 -0.22
N ASN A 46 2.00 0.54 -1.15
CA ASN A 46 1.80 1.98 -1.12
C ASN A 46 0.30 2.36 -1.17
N MET A 47 -0.03 3.54 -0.67
CA MET A 47 -1.40 4.04 -0.49
C MET A 47 -1.43 5.57 -0.49
N ASP A 48 -2.61 6.19 -0.61
CA ASP A 48 -2.73 7.61 -0.24
C ASP A 48 -2.43 7.79 1.26
N GLU A 49 -1.83 8.93 1.60
CA GLU A 49 -1.44 9.28 2.96
C GLU A 49 -2.64 9.16 3.91
N PHE A 50 -2.50 8.39 4.99
CA PHE A 50 -3.57 8.08 5.95
C PHE A 50 -4.88 7.58 5.32
N ALA A 51 -4.81 6.94 4.15
CA ALA A 51 -5.94 6.48 3.36
C ALA A 51 -6.86 7.60 2.83
N MET A 52 -6.40 8.86 2.84
CA MET A 52 -7.16 10.03 2.43
C MET A 52 -6.79 10.43 0.99
N GLY A 53 -7.55 9.90 0.04
CA GLY A 53 -7.37 10.15 -1.38
C GLY A 53 -8.00 9.05 -2.22
N SER A 54 -8.19 9.34 -3.51
CA SER A 54 -8.80 8.42 -4.48
C SER A 54 -7.92 8.21 -5.72
N SER A 55 -6.64 8.60 -5.68
CA SER A 55 -5.71 8.50 -6.81
C SER A 55 -4.32 7.92 -6.48
N ASN A 56 -3.97 7.71 -5.21
CA ASN A 56 -2.65 7.28 -4.74
C ASN A 56 -1.50 8.25 -5.06
N GLU A 57 -1.79 9.55 -5.09
CA GLU A 57 -0.84 10.62 -5.44
C GLU A 57 -0.35 11.41 -4.21
N THR A 58 -0.93 11.17 -3.03
CA THR A 58 -0.54 11.88 -1.80
C THR A 58 0.56 11.16 -1.00
N SER A 59 0.99 9.97 -1.44
CA SER A 59 1.99 9.17 -0.74
C SER A 59 3.33 9.87 -0.58
N CYS A 60 3.91 9.81 0.62
CA CYS A 60 5.28 10.28 0.87
C CYS A 60 6.37 9.45 0.15
N TYR A 61 6.02 8.28 -0.39
CA TYR A 61 6.92 7.41 -1.17
C TYR A 61 6.86 7.70 -2.68
N GLY A 62 6.02 8.63 -3.11
CA GLY A 62 5.72 8.90 -4.52
C GLY A 62 4.53 8.10 -5.03
N ASN A 63 4.06 8.48 -6.23
CA ASN A 63 2.81 8.00 -6.80
C ASN A 63 2.92 6.53 -7.23
N VAL A 64 1.85 5.76 -7.01
CA VAL A 64 1.69 4.47 -7.68
C VAL A 64 1.19 4.73 -9.10
N VAL A 65 1.76 4.03 -10.07
CA VAL A 65 1.33 4.09 -11.47
C VAL A 65 0.51 2.85 -11.80
N ASN A 66 -0.60 3.03 -12.52
CA ASN A 66 -1.43 1.95 -13.00
C ASN A 66 -0.63 1.05 -13.97
N PRO A 67 -0.64 -0.29 -13.79
CA PRO A 67 0.03 -1.19 -14.73
C PRO A 67 -0.63 -1.19 -16.10
N TRP A 68 -1.93 -0.91 -16.20
CA TRP A 68 -2.65 -0.79 -17.47
C TRP A 68 -2.36 0.55 -18.16
N ARG A 69 -2.35 0.53 -19.50
CA ARG A 69 -2.11 1.72 -20.35
C ARG A 69 -3.22 1.90 -21.37
N ARG A 70 -3.46 3.15 -21.78
CA ARG A 70 -4.42 3.49 -22.85
C ARG A 70 -3.79 3.25 -24.23
N GLY A 71 -3.70 2.00 -24.66
CA GLY A 71 -3.15 1.65 -25.97
C GLY A 71 -1.75 2.25 -26.19
N ASN A 72 -1.60 3.11 -27.21
CA ASN A 72 -0.33 3.76 -27.57
C ASN A 72 -0.02 5.03 -26.74
N ASP A 73 -0.85 5.39 -25.77
CA ASP A 73 -0.62 6.53 -24.88
C ASP A 73 0.37 6.15 -23.75
N ALA A 74 1.48 6.89 -23.69
CA ALA A 74 2.53 6.70 -22.68
C ALA A 74 2.26 7.45 -21.36
N THR A 75 1.15 8.19 -21.27
CA THR A 75 0.79 8.96 -20.06
C THR A 75 0.60 8.01 -18.87
N PRO A 76 1.32 8.22 -17.75
CA PRO A 76 1.07 7.48 -16.51
C PRO A 76 -0.37 7.69 -16.04
N LEU A 77 -1.06 6.60 -15.72
CA LEU A 77 -2.44 6.65 -15.21
C LEU A 77 -2.43 6.37 -13.71
N THR A 78 -3.38 6.97 -13.00
CA THR A 78 -3.64 6.61 -11.62
C THR A 78 -4.19 5.17 -11.53
N PRO A 79 -3.77 4.37 -10.54
CA PRO A 79 -4.40 3.09 -10.20
C PRO A 79 -5.69 3.27 -9.37
N GLY A 80 -6.10 4.51 -9.11
CA GLY A 80 -7.12 4.85 -8.11
C GLY A 80 -6.54 4.87 -6.68
N GLY A 81 -7.39 5.06 -5.68
CA GLY A 81 -6.98 5.20 -4.29
C GLY A 81 -8.12 4.94 -3.29
N SER A 82 -7.83 4.80 -2.00
CA SER A 82 -6.49 4.92 -1.39
C SER A 82 -5.69 3.64 -1.40
N SER A 83 -6.20 2.57 -1.99
CA SER A 83 -5.54 1.26 -2.08
C SER A 83 -4.86 1.04 -3.44
N GLY A 84 -4.30 2.10 -4.04
CA GLY A 84 -3.73 2.05 -5.40
C GLY A 84 -2.55 1.09 -5.52
N GLY A 85 -1.66 1.03 -4.52
CA GLY A 85 -0.59 0.04 -4.49
C GLY A 85 -1.09 -1.40 -4.41
N SER A 86 -2.20 -1.64 -3.72
CA SER A 86 -2.85 -2.97 -3.69
C SER A 86 -3.42 -3.36 -5.04
N ALA A 87 -4.14 -2.45 -5.69
CA ALA A 87 -4.73 -2.71 -7.01
C ALA A 87 -3.64 -2.95 -8.06
N ALA A 88 -2.60 -2.10 -8.08
CA ALA A 88 -1.49 -2.20 -9.02
C ALA A 88 -0.70 -3.52 -8.85
N ALA A 89 -0.39 -3.92 -7.61
CA ALA A 89 0.38 -5.13 -7.36
C ALA A 89 -0.34 -6.43 -7.76
N VAL A 90 -1.67 -6.45 -7.72
CA VAL A 90 -2.47 -7.62 -8.15
C VAL A 90 -2.66 -7.64 -9.68
N ALA A 91 -2.72 -6.46 -10.31
CA ALA A 91 -3.01 -6.34 -11.74
C ALA A 91 -1.78 -6.46 -12.65
N ALA A 92 -0.57 -6.32 -12.11
CA ALA A 92 0.69 -6.33 -12.85
C ALA A 92 1.20 -7.75 -13.17
#